data_AF-A0A919TM74-F1
#
_entry.id   AF-A0A919TM74-F1
#
_cell.length_a   1.000
_cell.length_b   1.000
_cell.length_c   1.000
_cell.angle_alpha   90.00
_cell.angle_beta   90.00
_cell.angle_gamma   90.00
#
_symmetry.space_group_name_H-M   'P 1'
#
loop_
_entity.id
_entity.type
_entity.pdbx_description
1 polymer ?
#
loop_
_entity_poly.entity_id
_entity_poly.type
_entity_poly.pdbx_seq_one_letter_code
_entity_poly.pdbx_strand_id
1 'polypeptide(L)' 'MKLVNGTTIYLRTADGTVVTVNTDGGTTVSTARKGKLSDVKAGDSVTVRGAAGSDGAVTATSVTAQAK' A
#
# COMPACT_ATOMS: atom_id res chain seq x y z
N MET A 1 19.67 1.14 -3.88
CA MET A 1 19.35 0.92 -5.32
C MET A 1 18.10 1.69 -5.66
N LYS A 2 18.09 2.50 -6.74
CA LYS A 2 16.94 3.31 -7.15
C LYS A 2 16.12 2.49 -8.16
N LEU A 3 14.88 2.14 -7.82
CA LEU A 3 14.01 1.26 -8.61
C LEU A 3 13.26 1.98 -9.76
N VAL A 4 13.46 3.28 -9.91
CA VAL A 4 12.69 4.13 -10.84
C VAL A 4 13.65 4.97 -11.67
N ASN A 5 13.52 4.86 -12.99
CA ASN A 5 14.25 5.66 -13.98
C ASN A 5 13.27 6.32 -14.94
N GLY A 6 13.08 7.64 -14.82
CA GLY A 6 12.10 8.37 -15.63
C GLY A 6 10.69 7.80 -15.44
N THR A 7 10.11 7.28 -16.53
CA THR A 7 8.80 6.63 -16.58
C THR A 7 8.87 5.10 -16.51
N THR A 8 10.01 4.52 -16.14
CA THR A 8 10.17 3.07 -16.03
C THR A 8 10.44 2.68 -14.58
N ILE A 9 9.67 1.71 -14.10
CA ILE A 9 9.78 1.10 -12.77
C ILE A 9 10.30 -0.33 -12.95
N TYR A 10 11.33 -0.70 -12.20
CA TYR A 10 11.86 -2.06 -12.18
C TYR A 10 11.41 -2.74 -10.89
N LEU A 11 10.58 -3.78 -10.97
CA LEU A 11 10.14 -4.52 -9.80
C LEU A 11 10.90 -5.83 -9.71
N ARG A 12 11.49 -6.12 -8.55
CA ARG A 12 11.98 -7.47 -8.25
C ARG A 12 10.89 -8.24 -7.54
N THR A 13 10.42 -9.32 -8.14
CA THR A 13 9.42 -10.21 -7.56
C THR A 13 10.05 -11.09 -6.49
N ALA A 14 9.22 -11.73 -5.65
CA ALA A 14 9.69 -12.54 -4.52
C ALA A 14 10.52 -13.75 -4.96
N ASP A 15 10.26 -14.28 -6.15
CA ASP A 15 11.01 -15.34 -6.83
C ASP A 15 12.33 -14.85 -7.46
N GLY A 16 12.61 -13.55 -7.40
CA GLY A 16 13.87 -12.95 -7.84
C GLY A 16 13.85 -12.41 -9.27
N THR A 17 12.78 -12.65 -10.04
CA THR A 17 12.59 -12.11 -11.39
C THR A 17 12.50 -10.59 -11.37
N VAL A 18 13.06 -9.93 -12.38
CA VAL A 18 12.93 -8.47 -12.55
C VAL A 18 11.91 -8.20 -13.65
N VAL A 19 10.84 -7.49 -13.29
CA VAL A 19 9.78 -7.04 -14.18
C VAL A 19 9.97 -5.56 -14.47
N THR A 20 10.03 -5.20 -15.74
CA THR A 20 10.07 -3.81 -16.18
C THR A 20 8.66 -3.33 -16.44
N VAL A 21 8.25 -2.28 -15.75
CA VAL A 21 6.94 -1.62 -15.90
C VAL A 21 7.16 -0.24 -16.48
N ASN A 22 6.62 0.01 -17.67
CA ASN A 22 6.61 1.32 -18.29
C ASN A 22 5.32 2.05 -17.91
N THR A 23 5.46 3.29 -17.47
CA THR A 23 4.36 4.19 -17.13
C THR A 23 4.34 5.37 -18.10
N ASP A 24 3.24 6.11 -18.10
CA ASP A 24 3.04 7.31 -18.92
C ASP A 24 2.23 8.38 -18.13
N GLY A 25 1.88 9.48 -18.80
CA GLY A 25 1.11 10.57 -18.20
C GLY A 25 -0.33 10.21 -17.78
N GLY A 26 -0.87 9.07 -18.22
CA GLY A 26 -2.16 8.55 -17.77
C GLY A 26 -2.05 7.57 -16.61
N THR A 27 -0.83 7.11 -16.30
CA THR A 27 -0.61 6.13 -15.25
C THR A 27 -0.71 6.78 -13.87
N THR A 28 -1.81 6.50 -13.16
CA THR A 28 -1.99 6.95 -11.78
C THR A 28 -1.13 6.11 -10.85
N VAL A 29 -0.10 6.73 -10.25
CA VAL A 29 0.79 6.09 -9.27
C VAL A 29 0.43 6.58 -7.88
N SER A 30 -0.16 5.70 -7.06
CA SER A 30 -0.43 5.98 -5.65
C SER A 30 0.56 5.23 -4.76
N THR A 31 1.26 5.95 -3.90
CA THR A 31 2.15 5.35 -2.90
C THR A 31 1.47 5.36 -1.55
N ALA A 32 1.37 4.20 -0.90
CA ALA A 32 0.95 4.14 0.48
C ALA A 32 2.07 4.76 1.34
N ARG A 33 1.85 5.98 1.86
CA ARG A 33 2.71 6.52 2.90
C ARG A 33 2.38 5.80 4.21
N LYS A 34 3.41 5.42 4.98
CA LYS A 34 3.20 4.99 6.37
C LYS A 34 2.57 6.16 7.14
N GLY A 35 1.27 6.07 7.38
CA GLY A 35 0.54 6.96 8.27
C GLY A 35 0.68 6.50 9.72
N LYS A 36 0.38 7.41 10.66
CA LYS A 36 0.14 7.04 12.06
C LYS A 36 -1.35 6.82 12.27
N LEU A 37 -1.69 6.04 13.30
CA LEU A 37 -3.10 5.85 13.68
C LEU A 37 -3.78 7.18 14.01
N SER A 38 -3.04 8.14 14.57
CA SER A 38 -3.51 9.51 14.85
C SER A 38 -3.91 10.29 13.61
N ASP A 39 -3.48 9.86 12.42
CA ASP A 39 -3.81 10.52 11.17
C ASP A 39 -5.14 10.02 10.58
N VAL A 40 -5.66 8.90 11.09
CA VAL A 40 -6.96 8.35 10.70
C VAL A 40 -8.06 9.22 11.28
N LYS A 41 -8.89 9.80 10.41
CA LYS A 41 -10.00 10.67 10.81
C LYS A 41 -11.32 9.96 10.62
N ALA A 42 -12.32 10.40 11.39
CA ALA A 42 -13.69 9.96 11.17
C ALA A 42 -14.13 10.36 9.75
N GLY A 43 -14.60 9.39 8.96
CA GLY A 43 -14.97 9.56 7.55
C GLY A 43 -13.97 8.97 6.56
N ASP A 44 -12.77 8.57 7.00
CA ASP A 44 -11.81 7.86 6.15
C ASP A 44 -12.27 6.41 5.88
N SER A 45 -11.99 5.91 4.67
CA SER A 45 -12.17 4.49 4.35
C SER A 45 -11.02 3.68 4.93
N VAL A 46 -11.31 2.75 5.84
CA VAL A 46 -10.28 1.95 6.53
C VAL A 46 -10.39 0.46 6.15
N THR A 47 -9.29 -0.10 5.68
CA THR A 47 -9.13 -1.54 5.44
C THR A 47 -8.17 -2.12 6.49
N VAL A 48 -8.63 -3.12 7.23
CA VAL A 48 -7.85 -3.80 8.28
C VAL A 48 -7.51 -5.22 7.83
N ARG A 49 -6.24 -5.58 7.91
CA ARG A 49 -5.77 -6.97 7.73
C ARG A 49 -5.29 -7.50 9.06
N GLY A 50 -5.87 -8.60 9.52
CA GLY A 50 -5.57 -9.19 10.82
C GLY A 50 -6.31 -10.49 11.07
N ALA A 51 -6.04 -11.10 12.22
CA ALA A 51 -6.78 -12.27 12.69
C ALA A 51 -7.99 -11.83 13.51
N ALA A 52 -9.17 -12.35 13.19
CA ALA A 52 -10.36 -12.16 14.01
C ALA A 52 -10.28 -13.04 15.27
N GLY A 53 -10.52 -12.44 16.42
CA GLY A 53 -10.70 -13.09 17.71
C GLY A 53 -12.11 -13.66 17.86
N SER A 54 -12.26 -14.59 18.80
CA SER A 54 -13.55 -15.23 19.11
C SER A 54 -14.58 -14.28 19.76
N ASP A 55 -14.12 -13.11 20.20
CA ASP A 55 -14.90 -12.00 20.74
C ASP A 55 -15.35 -11.00 19.65
N GLY A 56 -14.98 -11.24 18.39
CA GLY A 56 -15.25 -10.34 17.28
C GLY A 56 -14.24 -9.18 17.15
N ALA A 57 -13.23 -9.10 18.01
CA ALA A 57 -12.13 -8.16 17.85
C ALA A 57 -11.19 -8.61 16.70
N VAL A 58 -10.45 -7.69 16.09
CA VAL A 58 -9.44 -8.04 15.07
C VAL A 58 -8.06 -7.61 15.55
N THR A 59 -7.17 -8.58 15.71
CA THR A 59 -5.74 -8.33 15.95
C THR A 59 -5.10 -7.95 14.62
N ALA A 60 -5.05 -6.66 14.34
CA ALA A 60 -4.54 -6.11 13.10
C ALA A 60 -3.01 -6.29 12.97
N THR A 61 -2.56 -6.81 11.83
CA THR A 61 -1.15 -6.82 11.43
C THR A 61 -0.83 -5.71 10.43
N SER A 62 -1.84 -5.18 9.74
CA SER A 62 -1.73 -4.01 8.87
C SER A 62 -3.05 -3.25 8.80
N VAL A 63 -2.97 -1.91 8.77
CA VAL A 63 -4.11 -1.02 8.62
C VAL A 63 -3.79 -0.03 7.51
N THR A 64 -4.71 0.09 6.54
CA THR A 64 -4.64 1.05 5.44
C THR A 64 -5.84 1.96 5.55
N ALA A 65 -5.60 3.26 5.71
CA ALA A 65 -6.64 4.28 5.67
C ALA A 65 -6.49 5.11 4.39
N GLN A 66 -7.60 5.39 3.72
CA GLN A 66 -7.69 6.25 2.55
C GLN A 66 -8.59 7.43 2.88
N ALA A 67 -8.03 8.63 2.82
CA ALA A 67 -8.81 9.86 2.92
C ALA A 67 -9.77 9.92 1.72
N LYS A 68 -11.02 10.27 1.99
CA LYS A 68 -12.04 10.49 0.97
C LYS A 68 -11.89 11.87 0.33
#